data_AF-A0A9P5Y3R4-F1
#
_entry.id   AF-A0A9P5Y3R4-F1
#
_cell.length_a   1.000
_cell.length_b   1.000
_cell.length_c   1.000
_cell.angle_alpha   90.00
_cell.angle_beta   90.00
_cell.angle_gamma   90.00
#
_symmetry.space_group_name_H-M   'P 1'
#
loop_
_entity.id
_entity.type
_entity.pdbx_description
1 polymer ?
#
loop_
_entity_poly.entity_id
_entity_poly.type
_entity_poly.pdbx_seq_one_letter_code
_entity_poly.pdbx_strand_id
1 'polypeptide(L)'
;MSALLRLAFPPRLHHRVTSMATLIFAWVLTLLIFVLSVVYLGRPYTETAWRAHPSSWNSLNNILEKVISENSAHWDSHAPIASGPQYRASRDTVHEINKFQNSLDIIEGQLWTFRHSNGILGASDTRRNLSSLHTSTNTSALAAEFCSTLSARKLLFVGSENTFYLHSLWLKTLEKYEGRQYYCHDPNLCTFHHICQSLSNATEPFQVMDSLRLKKRPTEKEFLSWGSSVIRYSHSDSLHMSDNEEDMAYTKPMVDIFSHVRVRNAYYLGHLKRADVILMGRAPLPAPAWSYANSGSGFNWAYRNHTYRNQSWPYLEGNSLTTHIIQAALHNTLVSFLPTTIHSLNNLQMTLGTRHKILVWHSSWYRYPQCSSIRSSKNELYVEDLSGPLPHIPVRRTDPWSLYHNTQVYIQNRLMRALLPRYGIAFLPMVPGNKDHTLGRNCQKGKGSGNILEIHFLKAFIALVKYMLSPERSP
;
A
#
# COMPACT_ATOMS: atom_id res chain seq x y z
N MET A 1 13.11 49.59 43.90
CA MET A 1 13.92 48.41 44.30
C MET A 1 15.36 48.77 44.66
N SER A 2 16.12 49.47 43.80
CA SER A 2 17.51 49.88 44.09
C SER A 2 17.67 50.74 45.37
N ALA A 3 16.73 51.66 45.64
CA ALA A 3 16.73 52.46 46.87
C ALA A 3 16.44 51.64 48.15
N LEU A 4 15.57 50.63 48.08
CA LEU A 4 15.25 49.73 49.20
C LEU A 4 16.42 48.78 49.51
N LEU A 5 17.15 48.33 48.49
CA LEU A 5 18.35 47.51 48.66
C LEU A 5 19.53 48.28 49.28
N ARG A 6 19.56 49.61 49.20
CA ARG A 6 20.57 50.49 49.85
C ARG A 6 20.40 50.61 51.36
N LEU A 7 19.19 50.44 51.87
CA LEU A 7 18.92 50.50 53.31
C LEU A 7 19.11 49.16 54.02
N ALA A 8 19.05 48.04 53.30
CA ALA A 8 19.03 46.70 53.89
C ALA A 8 20.40 46.01 53.99
N PHE A 9 21.44 46.48 53.27
CA PHE A 9 22.72 45.77 53.20
C PHE A 9 23.93 46.70 53.35
N PRO A 10 24.97 46.30 54.11
CA PRO A 10 26.19 47.08 54.28
C PRO A 10 26.93 47.25 52.94
N PRO A 11 27.68 48.37 52.76
CA PRO A 11 28.23 48.79 51.45
C PRO A 11 29.13 47.76 50.77
N ARG A 12 29.74 46.83 51.53
CA ARG A 12 30.59 45.76 50.98
C ARG A 12 29.82 44.62 50.29
N LEU A 13 28.53 44.44 50.57
CA LEU A 13 27.69 43.43 49.89
C LEU A 13 26.87 44.01 48.73
N HIS A 14 26.85 45.33 48.58
CA HIS A 14 26.01 46.03 47.59
C HIS A 14 26.30 45.59 46.15
N HIS A 15 27.57 45.42 45.83
CA HIS A 15 28.00 45.10 44.47
C HIS A 15 27.64 43.66 44.03
N ARG A 16 27.55 42.71 44.97
CA ARG A 16 27.17 41.32 44.66
C ARG A 16 25.66 41.15 44.55
N VAL A 17 24.90 41.82 45.41
CA VAL A 17 23.42 41.72 45.41
C VAL A 17 22.82 42.45 44.21
N THR A 18 23.36 43.61 43.85
CA THR A 18 22.92 44.34 42.64
C THR A 18 23.19 43.55 41.36
N SER A 19 24.34 42.89 41.25
CA SER A 19 24.69 42.05 40.10
C SER A 19 23.77 40.83 39.93
N MET A 20 23.36 40.18 41.03
CA MET A 20 22.41 39.07 40.95
C MET A 20 20.99 39.54 40.61
N ALA A 21 20.55 40.67 41.17
CA ALA A 21 19.22 41.21 40.88
C ALA A 21 19.07 41.62 39.40
N THR A 22 20.13 42.18 38.79
CA THR A 22 20.13 42.50 37.36
C THR A 22 20.07 41.27 36.48
N LEU A 23 20.75 40.17 36.86
CA LEU A 23 20.69 38.91 36.12
C LEU A 23 19.30 38.28 36.15
N ILE A 24 18.67 38.26 37.33
CA ILE A 24 17.31 37.72 37.49
C ILE A 24 16.30 38.55 36.69
N PHE A 25 16.40 39.88 36.75
CA PHE A 25 15.49 40.76 36.02
C PHE A 25 15.64 40.62 34.50
N ALA A 26 16.88 40.52 33.99
CA ALA A 26 17.14 40.25 32.58
C ALA A 26 16.56 38.90 32.14
N TRP A 27 16.67 37.87 32.97
CA TRP A 27 16.12 36.55 32.69
C TRP A 27 14.58 36.55 32.61
N VAL A 28 13.92 37.21 33.58
CA VAL A 28 12.46 37.33 33.61
C VAL A 28 11.95 38.16 32.44
N LEU A 29 12.62 39.26 32.10
CA LEU A 29 12.23 40.11 30.96
C LEU A 29 12.38 39.37 29.63
N THR A 30 13.43 38.56 29.47
CA THR A 30 13.64 37.73 28.27
C THR A 30 12.55 36.66 28.16
N LEU A 31 12.18 36.02 29.27
CA LEU A 31 11.09 35.06 29.33
C LEU A 31 9.74 35.72 28.98
N LEU A 32 9.50 36.94 29.45
CA LEU A 32 8.24 37.66 29.20
C LEU A 32 8.12 38.12 27.74
N ILE A 33 9.21 38.62 27.15
CA ILE A 33 9.27 38.97 25.72
C ILE A 33 9.06 37.74 24.86
N PHE A 34 9.64 36.60 25.24
CA PHE A 34 9.41 35.31 24.57
C PHE A 34 7.94 34.89 24.65
N VAL A 35 7.32 34.95 25.83
CA VAL A 35 5.89 34.61 25.99
C VAL A 35 4.99 35.55 25.17
N LEU A 36 5.26 36.84 25.16
CA LEU A 36 4.44 37.83 24.44
C LEU A 36 4.58 37.73 22.91
N SER A 37 5.78 37.43 22.40
CA SER A 37 6.00 37.21 20.97
C SER A 37 5.37 35.92 20.45
N VAL A 38 5.19 34.92 21.33
CA VAL A 38 4.49 33.67 21.02
C VAL A 38 2.96 33.83 20.99
N VAL A 39 2.41 34.78 21.75
CA VAL A 39 0.95 34.92 21.92
C VAL A 39 0.30 35.86 20.89
N TYR A 40 1.01 36.88 20.36
CA TYR A 40 0.34 38.01 19.68
C TYR A 40 0.37 38.06 18.14
N LEU A 41 1.05 37.16 17.42
CA LEU A 41 1.24 37.31 15.94
C LEU A 41 0.42 36.35 15.06
N GLY A 42 -0.68 35.77 15.55
CA GLY A 42 -1.52 34.83 14.77
C GLY A 42 -2.57 35.48 13.87
N ARG A 43 -2.30 35.58 12.55
CA ARG A 43 -3.33 35.64 11.47
C ARG A 43 -3.57 34.23 10.89
N PRO A 44 -4.74 33.95 10.29
CA PRO A 44 -5.15 32.58 9.94
C PRO A 44 -4.58 32.16 8.58
N TYR A 45 -4.30 30.87 8.37
CA TYR A 45 -4.58 30.07 7.15
C TYR A 45 -3.95 28.65 7.27
N THR A 46 -4.37 27.76 6.37
CA THR A 46 -4.70 26.34 6.59
C THR A 46 -3.74 25.29 6.02
N GLU A 47 -3.85 24.06 6.58
CA GLU A 47 -3.51 22.69 6.11
C GLU A 47 -2.05 22.18 6.08
N THR A 48 -1.86 20.99 6.68
CA THR A 48 -0.57 20.34 7.01
C THR A 48 -0.40 18.95 6.37
N ALA A 49 0.77 18.69 5.77
CA ALA A 49 1.37 17.34 5.62
C ALA A 49 2.91 17.42 5.46
N TRP A 50 3.56 16.25 5.50
CA TRP A 50 4.99 15.88 5.45
C TRP A 50 5.99 16.79 4.70
N ARG A 51 7.14 17.13 5.29
CA ARG A 51 8.28 17.68 4.52
C ARG A 51 9.48 16.73 4.53
N ALA A 52 9.55 15.78 3.60
CA ALA A 52 10.88 15.35 3.17
C ALA A 52 11.44 16.46 2.27
N HIS A 53 12.73 16.80 2.43
CA HIS A 53 13.34 17.86 1.64
C HIS A 53 13.11 17.57 0.14
N PRO A 54 12.62 18.52 -0.68
CA PRO A 54 12.28 18.28 -2.09
C PRO A 54 13.41 17.61 -2.89
N SER A 55 14.68 17.88 -2.52
CA SER A 55 15.85 17.22 -3.11
C SER A 55 15.85 15.70 -2.92
N SER A 56 15.46 15.17 -1.76
CA SER A 56 15.45 13.73 -1.49
C SER A 56 14.48 12.97 -2.40
N TRP A 57 13.33 13.58 -2.71
CA TRP A 57 12.34 13.00 -3.62
C TRP A 57 12.75 13.12 -5.08
N ASN A 58 13.32 14.25 -5.49
CA ASN A 58 13.87 14.39 -6.84
C ASN A 58 14.98 13.37 -7.07
N SER A 59 15.88 13.22 -6.10
CA SER A 59 16.89 12.16 -6.13
C SER A 59 16.26 10.78 -6.21
N LEU A 60 15.27 10.45 -5.37
CA LEU A 60 14.58 9.15 -5.46
C LEU A 60 13.96 8.93 -6.84
N ASN A 61 13.27 9.92 -7.41
CA ASN A 61 12.67 9.81 -8.74
C ASN A 61 13.73 9.60 -9.83
N ASN A 62 14.85 10.32 -9.77
CA ASN A 62 15.97 10.12 -10.69
C ASN A 62 16.56 8.71 -10.57
N ILE A 63 16.67 8.19 -9.33
CA ILE A 63 17.09 6.80 -9.09
C ILE A 63 16.11 5.82 -9.74
N LEU A 64 14.81 6.02 -9.56
CA LEU A 64 13.80 5.14 -10.14
C LEU A 64 13.80 5.18 -11.66
N GLU A 65 13.90 6.36 -12.27
CA GLU A 65 14.03 6.49 -13.73
C GLU A 65 15.30 5.81 -14.23
N LYS A 66 16.42 5.99 -13.53
CA LYS A 66 17.66 5.29 -13.84
C LYS A 66 17.46 3.77 -13.77
N VAL A 67 16.91 3.24 -12.69
CA VAL A 67 16.63 1.80 -12.52
C VAL A 67 15.73 1.28 -13.63
N ILE A 68 14.64 1.99 -13.92
CA ILE A 68 13.70 1.61 -14.99
C ILE A 68 14.43 1.61 -16.34
N SER A 69 15.22 2.63 -16.64
CA SER A 69 15.95 2.72 -17.90
C SER A 69 17.05 1.65 -18.05
N GLU A 70 17.89 1.44 -17.03
CA GLU A 70 18.99 0.46 -17.05
C GLU A 70 18.46 -0.97 -17.13
N ASN A 71 17.37 -1.25 -16.41
CA ASN A 71 16.80 -2.59 -16.41
C ASN A 71 15.83 -2.81 -17.58
N SER A 72 15.37 -1.76 -18.27
CA SER A 72 14.48 -1.91 -19.42
C SER A 72 15.07 -2.81 -20.51
N ALA A 73 16.33 -2.61 -20.88
CA ALA A 73 17.03 -3.43 -21.87
C ALA A 73 17.26 -4.86 -21.38
N HIS A 74 17.60 -5.03 -20.09
CA HIS A 74 17.77 -6.34 -19.47
C HIS A 74 16.46 -7.13 -19.45
N TRP A 75 15.35 -6.48 -19.05
CA TRP A 75 14.00 -7.05 -19.09
C TRP A 75 13.59 -7.44 -20.51
N ASP A 76 13.98 -6.65 -21.52
CA ASP A 76 13.72 -6.98 -22.93
C ASP A 76 14.53 -8.19 -23.41
N SER A 77 15.75 -8.37 -22.90
CA SER A 77 16.63 -9.49 -23.25
C SER A 77 16.28 -10.82 -22.55
N HIS A 78 15.56 -10.75 -21.43
CA HIS A 78 15.19 -11.92 -20.62
C HIS A 78 13.70 -12.30 -20.73
N ALA A 79 12.91 -11.55 -21.49
CA ALA A 79 11.68 -12.10 -22.06
C ALA A 79 12.10 -13.30 -22.93
N PRO A 80 11.76 -14.54 -22.54
CA PRO A 80 12.39 -15.73 -23.12
C PRO A 80 12.20 -15.74 -24.63
N ILE A 81 13.33 -15.72 -25.36
CA ILE A 81 13.40 -16.06 -26.78
C ILE A 81 13.22 -17.58 -26.88
N ALA A 82 12.07 -18.09 -26.45
CA ALA A 82 11.73 -19.47 -26.71
C ALA A 82 11.43 -19.58 -28.20
N SER A 83 12.12 -20.47 -28.91
CA SER A 83 11.95 -20.79 -30.33
C SER A 83 10.63 -21.53 -30.64
N GLY A 84 9.71 -21.63 -29.68
CA GLY A 84 8.33 -22.03 -29.93
C GLY A 84 7.50 -20.85 -30.45
N PRO A 85 6.27 -21.06 -30.95
CA PRO A 85 5.39 -19.99 -31.41
C PRO A 85 5.21 -18.96 -30.28
N GLN A 86 5.95 -17.86 -30.39
CA GLN A 86 6.06 -16.82 -29.38
C GLN A 86 4.76 -16.04 -29.37
N TYR A 87 4.09 -16.03 -28.22
CA TYR A 87 3.16 -14.95 -27.92
C TYR A 87 3.92 -13.94 -27.05
N ARG A 88 4.60 -12.99 -27.70
CA ARG A 88 4.60 -11.63 -27.15
C ARG A 88 3.12 -11.32 -26.96
N ALA A 89 2.71 -10.81 -25.79
CA ALA A 89 1.41 -10.12 -25.70
C ALA A 89 1.33 -9.26 -26.96
N SER A 90 0.29 -9.45 -27.79
CA SER A 90 0.22 -8.79 -29.09
C SER A 90 0.55 -7.32 -28.85
N ARG A 91 1.30 -6.69 -29.78
CA ARG A 91 1.56 -5.24 -29.67
C ARG A 91 0.27 -4.48 -29.39
N ASP A 92 -0.84 -4.99 -29.91
CA ASP A 92 -2.19 -4.48 -29.67
C ASP A 92 -2.64 -4.68 -28.22
N THR A 93 -2.46 -5.86 -27.63
CA THR A 93 -2.76 -6.11 -26.20
C THR A 93 -1.96 -5.19 -25.27
N VAL A 94 -0.66 -4.99 -25.53
CA VAL A 94 0.20 -4.11 -24.73
C VAL A 94 -0.21 -2.64 -24.92
N HIS A 95 -0.44 -2.20 -26.16
CA HIS A 95 -0.88 -0.85 -26.47
C HIS A 95 -2.20 -0.52 -25.75
N GLU A 96 -3.12 -1.47 -25.75
CA GLU A 96 -4.43 -1.34 -25.14
C GLU A 96 -4.38 -1.37 -23.60
N ILE A 97 -3.57 -2.26 -23.00
CA ILE A 97 -3.30 -2.19 -21.55
C ILE A 97 -2.73 -0.83 -21.19
N ASN A 98 -1.79 -0.29 -21.97
CA ASN A 98 -1.22 1.04 -21.73
C ASN A 98 -2.27 2.15 -21.90
N LYS A 99 -3.18 2.06 -22.87
CA LYS A 99 -4.28 3.03 -23.06
C LYS A 99 -5.24 3.03 -21.86
N PHE A 100 -5.60 1.85 -21.36
CA PHE A 100 -6.39 1.72 -20.14
C PHE A 100 -5.62 2.23 -18.92
N GLN A 101 -4.33 1.91 -18.81
CA GLN A 101 -3.46 2.40 -17.74
C GLN A 101 -3.36 3.92 -17.73
N ASN A 102 -3.24 4.56 -18.90
CA ASN A 102 -3.26 6.02 -19.01
C ASN A 102 -4.59 6.60 -18.51
N SER A 103 -5.70 5.90 -18.73
CA SER A 103 -7.02 6.30 -18.20
C SER A 103 -7.10 6.16 -16.68
N LEU A 104 -6.48 5.12 -16.11
CA LEU A 104 -6.34 4.95 -14.66
C LEU A 104 -5.37 5.95 -14.04
N ASP A 105 -4.29 6.31 -14.73
CA ASP A 105 -3.30 7.28 -14.29
C ASP A 105 -3.89 8.69 -14.21
N ILE A 106 -4.87 9.03 -15.07
CA ILE A 106 -5.66 10.26 -14.93
C ILE A 106 -6.44 10.27 -13.62
N ILE A 107 -7.07 9.14 -13.26
CA ILE A 107 -7.81 9.00 -12.00
C ILE A 107 -6.86 9.14 -10.81
N GLU A 108 -5.68 8.52 -10.86
CA GLU A 108 -4.74 8.54 -9.75
C GLU A 108 -3.93 9.84 -9.64
N GLY A 109 -3.54 10.44 -10.77
CA GLY A 109 -2.86 11.74 -10.81
C GLY A 109 -3.73 12.89 -10.28
N GLN A 110 -5.05 12.72 -10.32
CA GLN A 110 -6.00 13.61 -9.64
C GLN A 110 -6.15 13.33 -8.14
N LEU A 111 -5.67 12.18 -7.66
CA LEU A 111 -5.77 11.72 -6.28
C LEU A 111 -4.47 11.89 -5.51
N TRP A 112 -3.29 11.80 -6.12
CA TRP A 112 -1.99 12.06 -5.49
C TRP A 112 -1.13 12.96 -6.37
N THR A 113 -0.90 14.19 -5.93
CA THR A 113 0.08 15.08 -6.55
C THR A 113 1.26 15.24 -5.62
N PHE A 114 2.47 14.98 -6.09
CA PHE A 114 3.67 15.42 -5.40
C PHE A 114 3.74 16.95 -5.48
N ARG A 115 3.31 17.63 -4.41
CA ARG A 115 3.38 19.09 -4.35
C ARG A 115 4.83 19.49 -4.05
N HIS A 116 5.49 19.99 -5.09
CA HIS A 116 6.90 20.37 -5.06
C HIS A 116 7.19 21.45 -3.99
N SER A 117 6.20 22.28 -3.65
CA SER A 117 6.32 23.36 -2.67
C SER A 117 6.49 22.88 -1.22
N ASN A 118 6.20 21.62 -0.92
CA ASN A 118 6.23 21.10 0.45
C ASN A 118 6.71 19.65 0.59
N GLY A 119 7.09 18.94 -0.48
CA GLY A 119 7.68 17.60 -0.37
C GLY A 119 6.72 16.53 0.19
N ILE A 120 5.42 16.83 0.07
CA ILE A 120 4.31 16.02 0.57
C ILE A 120 3.88 15.04 -0.53
N LEU A 121 3.94 13.75 -0.26
CA LEU A 121 3.02 12.81 -0.90
C LEU A 121 1.68 13.02 -0.19
N GLY A 122 0.73 13.66 -0.88
CA GLY A 122 -0.55 14.03 -0.29
C GLY A 122 -1.66 13.79 -1.28
N ALA A 123 -2.82 13.40 -0.77
CA ALA A 123 -3.99 13.32 -1.61
C ALA A 123 -4.27 14.73 -2.17
N SER A 124 -4.38 14.88 -3.48
CA SER A 124 -4.68 16.17 -4.10
C SER A 124 -6.02 16.66 -3.54
N ASP A 125 -6.03 17.90 -3.05
CA ASP A 125 -7.20 18.54 -2.43
C ASP A 125 -8.25 18.99 -3.47
N THR A 126 -8.32 18.30 -4.60
CA THR A 126 -9.35 18.38 -5.64
C THR A 126 -10.72 17.87 -5.11
N ARG A 127 -11.10 18.27 -3.89
CA ARG A 127 -12.42 18.01 -3.27
C ARG A 127 -13.57 18.57 -4.10
N ARG A 128 -13.33 19.61 -4.90
CA ARG A 128 -14.39 20.32 -5.62
C ARG A 128 -15.00 19.52 -6.77
N ASN A 129 -14.27 18.58 -7.39
CA ASN A 129 -14.80 17.79 -8.51
C ASN A 129 -15.17 16.33 -8.16
N LEU A 130 -14.63 15.74 -7.08
CA LEU A 130 -15.05 14.39 -6.67
C LEU A 130 -16.41 14.36 -5.95
N SER A 131 -16.92 15.51 -5.52
CA SER A 131 -18.22 15.62 -4.85
C SER A 131 -19.38 15.29 -5.80
N SER A 132 -19.23 15.49 -7.11
CA SER A 132 -20.22 15.07 -8.12
C SER A 132 -20.15 13.58 -8.47
N LEU A 133 -19.02 12.90 -8.22
CA LEU A 133 -18.90 11.44 -8.36
C LEU A 133 -19.52 10.66 -7.18
N HIS A 134 -19.93 11.34 -6.12
CA HIS A 134 -20.61 10.77 -4.95
C HIS A 134 -22.13 10.67 -5.10
N THR A 135 -22.67 10.66 -6.33
CA THR A 135 -24.00 10.06 -6.54
C THR A 135 -23.99 8.70 -5.86
N SER A 136 -24.88 8.49 -4.90
CA SER A 136 -24.93 7.30 -4.03
C SER A 136 -24.91 6.04 -4.88
N THR A 137 -23.73 5.53 -5.21
CA THR A 137 -23.69 4.38 -6.11
C THR A 137 -24.30 3.22 -5.37
N ASN A 138 -25.40 2.72 -5.90
CA ASN A 138 -26.10 1.61 -5.32
C ASN A 138 -25.16 0.40 -5.36
N THR A 139 -24.66 -0.02 -4.20
CA THR A 139 -23.75 -1.17 -4.05
C THR A 139 -24.35 -2.43 -4.66
N SER A 140 -25.68 -2.55 -4.65
CA SER A 140 -26.40 -3.66 -5.28
C SER A 140 -26.27 -3.63 -6.81
N ALA A 141 -26.36 -2.45 -7.46
CA ALA A 141 -26.18 -2.35 -8.91
C ALA A 141 -24.76 -2.71 -9.34
N LEU A 142 -23.75 -2.29 -8.56
CA LEU A 142 -22.35 -2.65 -8.82
C LEU A 142 -22.08 -4.15 -8.63
N ALA A 143 -22.68 -4.76 -7.60
CA ALA A 143 -22.60 -6.20 -7.40
C ALA A 143 -23.31 -6.99 -8.50
N ALA A 144 -24.46 -6.52 -8.99
CA ALA A 144 -25.14 -7.09 -10.15
C ALA A 144 -24.25 -7.04 -11.41
N GLU A 145 -23.63 -5.88 -11.66
CA GLU A 145 -22.71 -5.70 -12.77
C GLU A 145 -21.48 -6.62 -12.64
N PHE A 146 -20.91 -6.71 -11.44
CA PHE A 146 -19.82 -7.63 -11.12
C PHE A 146 -20.20 -9.08 -11.43
N CYS A 147 -21.37 -9.52 -10.98
CA CYS A 147 -21.85 -10.87 -11.21
C CYS A 147 -22.14 -11.17 -12.68
N SER A 148 -22.73 -10.22 -13.41
CA SER A 148 -22.93 -10.37 -14.86
C SER A 148 -21.59 -10.51 -15.61
N THR A 149 -20.57 -9.75 -15.20
CA THR A 149 -19.24 -9.74 -15.82
C THR A 149 -18.49 -11.04 -15.56
N LEU A 150 -18.70 -11.66 -14.40
CA LEU A 150 -17.97 -12.84 -13.98
C LEU A 150 -18.75 -14.14 -14.14
N SER A 151 -19.91 -14.09 -14.80
CA SER A 151 -20.75 -15.27 -15.02
C SER A 151 -19.94 -16.45 -15.57
N ALA A 152 -20.04 -17.60 -14.90
CA ALA A 152 -19.31 -18.83 -15.20
C ALA A 152 -17.77 -18.70 -15.16
N ARG A 153 -17.22 -17.77 -14.37
CA ARG A 153 -15.77 -17.57 -14.21
C ARG A 153 -15.26 -17.96 -12.83
N LYS A 154 -13.98 -18.36 -12.77
CA LYS A 154 -13.25 -18.67 -11.55
C LYS A 154 -12.19 -17.60 -11.32
N LEU A 155 -12.29 -16.94 -10.17
CA LEU A 155 -11.38 -15.91 -9.72
C LEU A 155 -10.42 -16.49 -8.69
N LEU A 156 -9.13 -16.19 -8.87
CA LEU A 156 -8.10 -16.50 -7.90
C LEU A 156 -7.41 -15.23 -7.42
N PHE A 157 -7.40 -15.03 -6.12
CA PHE A 157 -6.65 -14.01 -5.42
C PHE A 157 -5.33 -14.62 -4.95
N VAL A 158 -4.19 -14.03 -5.31
CA VAL A 158 -2.86 -14.49 -4.87
C VAL A 158 -2.07 -13.33 -4.29
N GLY A 159 -1.70 -13.41 -3.02
CA GLY A 159 -0.89 -12.37 -2.40
C GLY A 159 -0.86 -12.44 -0.89
N SER A 160 -0.42 -11.35 -0.26
CA SER A 160 -0.33 -11.26 1.20
C SER A 160 -1.69 -10.96 1.86
N GLU A 161 -1.68 -10.68 3.16
CA GLU A 161 -2.86 -10.23 3.91
C GLU A 161 -3.56 -9.01 3.29
N ASN A 162 -2.85 -8.15 2.56
CA ASN A 162 -3.45 -7.03 1.83
C ASN A 162 -4.43 -7.51 0.74
N THR A 163 -4.06 -8.58 0.04
CA THR A 163 -4.87 -9.23 -0.99
C THR A 163 -6.03 -10.00 -0.33
N PHE A 164 -5.80 -10.62 0.83
CA PHE A 164 -6.86 -11.25 1.61
C PHE A 164 -7.91 -10.25 2.11
N TYR A 165 -7.47 -9.08 2.54
CA TYR A 165 -8.36 -8.00 2.95
C TYR A 165 -9.26 -7.58 1.78
N LEU A 166 -8.68 -7.43 0.59
CA LEU A 166 -9.43 -7.13 -0.62
C LEU A 166 -10.45 -8.23 -0.98
N HIS A 167 -10.04 -9.50 -0.90
CA HIS A 167 -10.94 -10.66 -1.05
C HIS A 167 -12.12 -10.58 -0.08
N SER A 168 -11.84 -10.27 1.18
CA SER A 168 -12.87 -10.17 2.24
C SER A 168 -13.84 -9.02 2.02
N LEU A 169 -13.35 -7.88 1.50
CA LEU A 169 -14.21 -6.76 1.09
C LEU A 169 -15.17 -7.22 -0.01
N TRP A 170 -14.67 -7.85 -1.07
CA TRP A 170 -15.52 -8.29 -2.18
C TRP A 170 -16.61 -9.26 -1.74
N LEU A 171 -16.27 -10.24 -0.90
CA LEU A 171 -17.24 -11.13 -0.29
C LEU A 171 -18.33 -10.33 0.44
N LYS A 172 -17.93 -9.38 1.29
CA LYS A 172 -18.87 -8.53 2.04
C LYS A 172 -19.77 -7.67 1.16
N THR A 173 -19.27 -7.12 0.05
CA THR A 173 -20.11 -6.41 -0.93
C THR A 173 -21.17 -7.36 -1.53
N LEU A 174 -20.80 -8.59 -1.82
CA LEU A 174 -21.70 -9.60 -2.38
C LEU A 174 -22.72 -10.11 -1.36
N GLU A 175 -22.40 -10.13 -0.06
CA GLU A 175 -23.34 -10.58 0.98
C GLU A 175 -24.66 -9.81 0.94
N LYS A 176 -24.55 -8.49 0.80
CA LYS A 176 -25.72 -7.60 0.73
C LYS A 176 -26.51 -7.79 -0.55
N TYR A 177 -25.84 -8.11 -1.65
CA TYR A 177 -26.48 -8.29 -2.95
C TYR A 177 -27.21 -9.64 -3.04
N GLU A 178 -26.59 -10.71 -2.55
CA GLU A 178 -27.13 -12.06 -2.63
C GLU A 178 -27.99 -12.45 -1.42
N GLY A 179 -28.03 -11.62 -0.38
CA GLY A 179 -28.79 -11.89 0.84
C GLY A 179 -28.27 -13.07 1.66
N ARG A 180 -26.99 -13.45 1.48
CA ARG A 180 -26.33 -14.54 2.22
C ARG A 180 -24.98 -14.12 2.78
N GLN A 181 -24.50 -14.81 3.80
CA GLN A 181 -23.21 -14.49 4.41
C GLN A 181 -22.06 -15.25 3.76
N TYR A 182 -20.93 -14.57 3.60
CA TYR A 182 -19.69 -15.09 3.05
C TYR A 182 -18.60 -14.99 4.10
N TYR A 183 -18.44 -16.08 4.84
CA TYR A 183 -17.45 -16.12 5.89
C TYR A 183 -16.14 -16.77 5.40
N CYS A 184 -15.04 -16.01 5.47
CA CYS A 184 -13.68 -16.53 5.26
C CYS A 184 -12.85 -16.30 6.52
N HIS A 185 -12.65 -17.36 7.33
CA HIS A 185 -12.00 -17.26 8.65
C HIS A 185 -10.54 -16.81 8.59
N ASP A 186 -9.75 -17.41 7.70
CA ASP A 186 -8.31 -17.29 7.77
C ASP A 186 -7.73 -17.26 6.35
N PRO A 187 -6.76 -16.38 6.06
CA PRO A 187 -6.04 -16.38 4.79
C PRO A 187 -5.43 -17.75 4.45
N ASN A 188 -4.96 -18.50 5.43
CA ASN A 188 -4.31 -19.80 5.22
C ASN A 188 -5.31 -20.94 4.97
N LEU A 189 -6.60 -20.74 5.24
CA LEU A 189 -7.64 -21.78 5.18
C LEU A 189 -8.74 -21.45 4.17
N CYS A 190 -8.53 -20.46 3.30
CA CYS A 190 -9.50 -20.12 2.27
C CYS A 190 -9.57 -21.23 1.20
N THR A 191 -10.72 -21.92 1.14
CA THR A 191 -10.95 -22.99 0.15
C THR A 191 -11.50 -22.42 -1.15
N PHE A 192 -12.75 -21.99 -1.16
CA PHE A 192 -13.42 -21.26 -2.23
C PHE A 192 -14.75 -20.72 -1.70
N HIS A 193 -15.28 -19.70 -2.37
CA HIS A 193 -16.63 -19.19 -2.16
C HIS A 193 -17.34 -19.19 -3.49
N HIS A 194 -18.49 -19.85 -3.53
CA HIS A 194 -19.36 -19.84 -4.70
C HIS A 194 -20.19 -18.57 -4.64
N ILE A 195 -20.05 -17.71 -5.65
CA ILE A 195 -20.67 -16.38 -5.69
C ILE A 195 -21.56 -16.22 -6.92
N CYS A 196 -22.33 -15.13 -6.97
CA CYS A 196 -23.16 -14.75 -8.09
C CYS A 196 -24.20 -15.81 -8.47
N GLN A 197 -24.79 -16.47 -7.48
CA GLN A 197 -25.88 -17.42 -7.71
C GLN A 197 -27.18 -16.65 -7.97
N SER A 198 -27.84 -16.93 -9.09
CA SER A 198 -29.14 -16.30 -9.41
C SER A 198 -30.24 -16.86 -8.51
N LEU A 199 -30.78 -16.03 -7.61
CA LEU A 199 -31.91 -16.38 -6.73
C LEU A 199 -33.20 -16.68 -7.51
N SER A 200 -33.32 -16.21 -8.75
CA SER A 200 -34.57 -16.25 -9.54
C SER A 200 -34.97 -17.64 -10.05
N ASN A 201 -34.07 -18.62 -10.09
CA ASN A 201 -34.37 -19.97 -10.59
C ASN A 201 -34.55 -21.01 -9.47
N ALA A 202 -34.53 -20.57 -8.22
CA ALA A 202 -34.73 -21.42 -7.06
C ALA A 202 -36.23 -21.65 -6.79
N THR A 203 -36.87 -22.52 -7.57
CA THR A 203 -38.22 -23.01 -7.26
C THR A 203 -38.27 -23.88 -6.00
N GLU A 204 -37.13 -24.29 -5.46
CA GLU A 204 -37.04 -24.94 -4.15
C GLU A 204 -36.48 -23.96 -3.10
N PRO A 205 -37.10 -23.86 -1.91
CA PRO A 205 -36.62 -23.01 -0.84
C PRO A 205 -35.22 -23.45 -0.40
N PHE A 206 -34.21 -22.67 -0.76
CA PHE A 206 -32.77 -22.85 -0.44
C PHE A 206 -32.45 -22.84 1.07
N GLN A 207 -33.45 -22.78 1.95
CA GLN A 207 -33.30 -22.72 3.40
C GLN A 207 -32.61 -23.96 4.02
N VAL A 208 -32.41 -25.04 3.26
CA VAL A 208 -31.73 -26.25 3.75
C VAL A 208 -30.22 -26.27 3.44
N MET A 209 -29.73 -25.46 2.49
CA MET A 209 -28.32 -25.50 2.05
C MET A 209 -27.39 -24.50 2.74
N ASP A 210 -27.91 -23.56 3.54
CA ASP A 210 -27.08 -22.62 4.32
C ASP A 210 -26.13 -23.33 5.33
N SER A 211 -26.44 -24.58 5.69
CA SER A 211 -25.57 -25.42 6.54
C SER A 211 -24.57 -26.28 5.75
N LEU A 212 -24.81 -26.50 4.46
CA LEU A 212 -23.93 -27.24 3.56
C LEU A 212 -23.16 -26.22 2.73
N ARG A 213 -22.21 -25.54 3.38
CA ARG A 213 -20.99 -25.05 2.73
C ARG A 213 -20.64 -26.08 1.67
N LEU A 214 -20.85 -25.77 0.39
CA LEU A 214 -20.71 -26.74 -0.70
C LEU A 214 -19.34 -27.40 -0.54
N LYS A 215 -19.29 -28.59 0.08
CA LYS A 215 -18.02 -29.24 0.41
C LYS A 215 -17.30 -29.60 -0.89
N LYS A 216 -18.09 -29.76 -1.95
CA LYS A 216 -17.66 -30.04 -3.30
C LYS A 216 -17.76 -28.78 -4.14
N ARG A 217 -16.68 -28.48 -4.87
CA ARG A 217 -16.65 -27.44 -5.89
C ARG A 217 -17.64 -27.79 -7.01
N PRO A 218 -18.44 -26.83 -7.52
CA PRO A 218 -19.27 -27.06 -8.69
C PRO A 218 -18.46 -27.56 -9.88
N THR A 219 -19.06 -28.41 -10.69
CA THR A 219 -18.53 -28.86 -11.98
C THR A 219 -18.62 -27.74 -13.02
N GLU A 220 -17.89 -27.85 -14.13
CA GLU A 220 -17.94 -26.84 -15.20
C GLU A 220 -19.34 -26.64 -15.76
N LYS A 221 -20.07 -27.76 -15.93
CA LYS A 221 -21.44 -27.75 -16.43
C LYS A 221 -22.37 -27.00 -15.49
N GLU A 222 -22.22 -27.20 -14.18
CA GLU A 222 -22.99 -26.51 -13.16
C GLU A 222 -22.66 -25.00 -13.11
N PHE A 223 -21.39 -24.62 -13.23
CA PHE A 223 -20.99 -23.22 -13.33
C PHE A 223 -21.68 -22.50 -14.49
N LEU A 224 -21.66 -23.13 -15.66
CA LEU A 224 -22.30 -22.62 -16.88
C LEU A 224 -23.82 -22.58 -16.75
N SER A 225 -24.45 -23.64 -16.23
CA SER A 225 -25.92 -23.69 -16.11
C SER A 225 -26.46 -22.67 -15.11
N TRP A 226 -25.73 -22.41 -14.04
CA TRP A 226 -26.16 -21.49 -12.99
C TRP A 226 -25.74 -20.04 -13.26
N GLY A 227 -24.90 -19.79 -14.26
CA GLY A 227 -24.31 -18.47 -14.53
C GLY A 227 -23.52 -17.93 -13.32
N SER A 228 -22.98 -18.83 -12.51
CA SER A 228 -22.38 -18.52 -11.21
C SER A 228 -20.86 -18.50 -11.27
N SER A 229 -20.20 -17.93 -10.27
CA SER A 229 -18.74 -17.78 -10.26
C SER A 229 -18.15 -18.38 -8.99
N VAL A 230 -16.84 -18.62 -8.98
CA VAL A 230 -16.12 -18.97 -7.75
C VAL A 230 -14.99 -17.99 -7.50
N ILE A 231 -14.85 -17.54 -6.25
CA ILE A 231 -13.69 -16.78 -5.78
C ILE A 231 -12.88 -17.64 -4.80
N ARG A 232 -11.57 -17.60 -4.94
CA ARG A 232 -10.62 -18.28 -4.05
C ARG A 232 -9.49 -17.33 -3.70
N TYR A 233 -8.94 -17.48 -2.50
CA TYR A 233 -7.71 -16.81 -2.09
C TYR A 233 -6.61 -17.84 -1.82
N SER A 234 -5.37 -17.47 -2.13
CA SER A 234 -4.16 -18.20 -1.75
C SER A 234 -3.11 -17.22 -1.24
N HIS A 235 -2.57 -17.51 -0.06
CA HIS A 235 -1.61 -16.65 0.60
C HIS A 235 -0.21 -16.82 -0.02
N SER A 236 0.42 -15.71 -0.41
CA SER A 236 1.81 -15.69 -0.87
C SER A 236 2.43 -14.32 -0.69
N ASP A 237 3.38 -14.21 0.23
CA ASP A 237 4.09 -12.96 0.55
C ASP A 237 5.11 -12.57 -0.53
N SER A 238 5.74 -13.55 -1.16
CA SER A 238 6.75 -13.33 -2.21
C SER A 238 6.27 -13.64 -3.61
N LEU A 239 5.02 -14.10 -3.78
CA LEU A 239 4.51 -14.69 -5.01
C LEU A 239 5.36 -15.87 -5.51
N HIS A 240 6.04 -16.58 -4.61
CA HIS A 240 6.94 -17.68 -4.99
C HIS A 240 6.18 -18.76 -5.77
N MET A 241 6.74 -19.18 -6.89
CA MET A 241 6.11 -20.15 -7.79
C MET A 241 7.09 -21.26 -8.17
N SER A 242 6.75 -22.49 -7.78
CA SER A 242 7.46 -23.74 -8.06
C SER A 242 6.43 -24.79 -8.51
N ASP A 243 6.83 -25.67 -9.44
CA ASP A 243 5.99 -26.78 -9.90
C ASP A 243 5.84 -27.87 -8.83
N ASN A 244 6.79 -27.93 -7.88
CA ASN A 244 6.79 -28.88 -6.78
C ASN A 244 5.94 -28.37 -5.61
N GLU A 245 4.84 -29.07 -5.29
CA GLU A 245 4.01 -28.75 -4.12
C GLU A 245 4.76 -28.97 -2.78
N GLU A 246 5.79 -29.83 -2.78
CA GLU A 246 6.64 -30.11 -1.63
C GLU A 246 7.82 -29.15 -1.47
N ASP A 247 7.90 -28.11 -2.32
CA ASP A 247 8.94 -27.09 -2.20
C ASP A 247 9.01 -26.53 -0.77
N MET A 248 10.22 -26.33 -0.26
CA MET A 248 10.42 -25.81 1.09
C MET A 248 9.76 -24.45 1.30
N ALA A 249 9.60 -23.66 0.23
CA ALA A 249 8.88 -22.39 0.27
C ALA A 249 7.40 -22.52 0.61
N TYR A 250 6.81 -23.70 0.40
CA TYR A 250 5.40 -24.00 0.73
C TYR A 250 5.24 -24.78 2.03
N THR A 251 6.22 -25.64 2.36
CA THR A 251 6.09 -26.61 3.44
C THR A 251 6.73 -26.16 4.76
N LYS A 252 7.64 -25.16 4.74
CA LYS A 252 8.40 -24.74 5.93
C LYS A 252 8.33 -23.23 6.14
N PRO A 253 8.33 -22.76 7.40
CA PRO A 253 8.57 -21.34 7.70
C PRO A 253 9.92 -20.90 7.14
N MET A 254 9.93 -19.90 6.27
CA MET A 254 11.16 -19.33 5.70
C MET A 254 11.39 -17.90 6.18
N VAL A 255 12.67 -17.52 6.28
CA VAL A 255 13.10 -16.14 6.48
C VAL A 255 13.91 -15.75 5.26
N ASP A 256 13.54 -14.67 4.60
CA ASP A 256 14.28 -14.14 3.46
C ASP A 256 15.67 -13.71 3.93
N ILE A 257 16.71 -14.22 3.26
CA ILE A 257 18.10 -14.02 3.69
C ILE A 257 18.55 -12.56 3.54
N PHE A 258 17.92 -11.80 2.65
CA PHE A 258 18.28 -10.41 2.36
C PHE A 258 17.50 -9.42 3.22
N SER A 259 16.19 -9.64 3.40
CA SER A 259 15.35 -8.74 4.21
C SER A 259 15.22 -9.17 5.67
N HIS A 260 15.64 -10.39 6.04
CA HIS A 260 15.43 -10.99 7.38
C HIS A 260 13.96 -11.00 7.83
N VAL A 261 13.04 -10.93 6.87
CA VAL A 261 11.60 -11.00 7.10
C VAL A 261 11.14 -12.44 6.91
N ARG A 262 10.25 -12.90 7.79
CA ARG A 262 9.57 -14.18 7.61
C ARG A 262 8.64 -14.11 6.40
N VAL A 263 8.77 -15.06 5.48
CA VAL A 263 7.96 -15.17 4.27
C VAL A 263 7.08 -16.42 4.39
N ARG A 264 5.82 -16.31 3.97
CA ARG A 264 4.90 -17.43 3.88
C ARG A 264 4.34 -17.52 2.47
N ASN A 265 4.31 -18.73 1.92
CA ASN A 265 3.69 -19.01 0.63
C ASN A 265 2.89 -20.31 0.71
N ALA A 266 1.70 -20.30 0.12
CA ALA A 266 0.92 -21.49 -0.15
C ALA A 266 1.15 -21.92 -1.60
N TYR A 267 1.05 -23.22 -1.87
CA TYR A 267 1.07 -23.73 -3.24
C TYR A 267 -0.20 -23.27 -3.97
N TYR A 268 -0.06 -22.32 -4.90
CA TYR A 268 -1.19 -21.75 -5.65
C TYR A 268 -1.21 -22.13 -7.12
N LEU A 269 -0.17 -22.80 -7.65
CA LEU A 269 -0.04 -23.10 -9.06
C LEU A 269 -1.18 -24.01 -9.58
N GLY A 270 -1.58 -25.01 -8.79
CA GLY A 270 -2.73 -25.87 -9.11
C GLY A 270 -4.05 -25.11 -9.18
N HIS A 271 -4.22 -24.05 -8.38
CA HIS A 271 -5.41 -23.19 -8.43
C HIS A 271 -5.35 -22.24 -9.62
N LEU A 272 -4.17 -21.70 -9.87
CA LEU A 272 -3.87 -20.79 -10.96
C LEU A 272 -4.16 -21.47 -12.31
N LYS A 273 -3.77 -22.73 -12.50
CA LYS A 273 -4.10 -23.53 -13.69
C LYS A 273 -5.61 -23.62 -13.98
N ARG A 274 -6.46 -23.53 -12.95
CA ARG A 274 -7.92 -23.66 -13.05
C ARG A 274 -8.68 -22.33 -12.99
N ALA A 275 -8.01 -21.19 -12.79
CA ALA A 275 -8.66 -19.88 -12.71
C ALA A 275 -8.82 -19.25 -14.10
N ASP A 276 -9.83 -18.42 -14.30
CA ASP A 276 -10.02 -17.63 -15.53
C ASP A 276 -9.49 -16.21 -15.37
N VAL A 277 -9.68 -15.66 -14.16
CA VAL A 277 -9.20 -14.33 -13.77
C VAL A 277 -8.33 -14.48 -12.53
N ILE A 278 -7.13 -13.92 -12.57
CA ILE A 278 -6.17 -13.97 -11.47
C ILE A 278 -5.90 -12.53 -11.05
N LEU A 279 -6.30 -12.21 -9.82
CA LEU A 279 -5.96 -10.95 -9.18
C LEU A 279 -4.81 -11.22 -8.21
N MET A 280 -3.65 -10.65 -8.50
CA MET A 280 -2.46 -10.87 -7.69
C MET A 280 -1.88 -9.56 -7.19
N GLY A 281 -1.14 -9.62 -6.10
CA GLY A 281 -0.48 -8.45 -5.55
C GLY A 281 0.55 -8.86 -4.54
N ARG A 282 1.67 -8.14 -4.54
CA ARG A 282 2.72 -8.31 -3.55
C ARG A 282 2.77 -7.12 -2.62
N ALA A 283 2.75 -7.37 -1.31
CA ALA A 283 2.87 -6.32 -0.33
C ALA A 283 4.32 -5.80 -0.21
N PRO A 284 4.49 -4.55 0.24
CA PRO A 284 5.72 -4.08 0.84
C PRO A 284 6.24 -5.07 1.86
N LEU A 285 7.56 -5.26 1.86
CA LEU A 285 8.20 -6.09 2.86
C LEU A 285 8.09 -5.36 4.19
N PRO A 286 7.59 -5.97 5.28
CA PRO A 286 7.65 -5.34 6.60
C PRO A 286 9.11 -5.05 6.99
N ALA A 287 9.30 -4.17 7.97
CA ALA A 287 10.65 -3.94 8.46
C ALA A 287 11.12 -5.19 9.22
N PRO A 288 12.43 -5.47 9.24
CA PRO A 288 12.96 -6.59 10.01
C PRO A 288 12.56 -6.50 11.49
N ALA A 289 12.35 -7.63 12.15
CA ALA A 289 11.86 -7.67 13.54
C ALA A 289 12.75 -6.87 14.52
N TRP A 290 14.07 -6.91 14.32
CA TRP A 290 15.03 -6.19 15.15
C TRP A 290 14.97 -4.66 14.97
N SER A 291 14.35 -4.14 13.89
CA SER A 291 14.11 -2.69 13.75
C SER A 291 13.13 -2.16 14.81
N TYR A 292 12.29 -3.05 15.36
CA TYR A 292 11.35 -2.78 16.46
C TYR A 292 11.98 -2.90 17.85
N ALA A 293 13.18 -3.48 17.95
CA ALA A 293 13.86 -3.60 19.23
C ALA A 293 14.38 -2.22 19.65
N ASN A 294 13.86 -1.71 20.77
CA ASN A 294 14.31 -0.45 21.36
C ASN A 294 15.67 -0.65 22.04
N SER A 295 16.76 -0.69 21.26
CA SER A 295 18.08 -0.45 21.81
C SER A 295 18.12 1.01 22.24
N GLY A 296 18.42 1.32 23.50
CA GLY A 296 18.32 2.67 24.10
C GLY A 296 19.05 3.83 23.41
N SER A 297 19.68 3.63 22.25
CA SER A 297 20.26 4.61 21.34
C SER A 297 19.40 4.94 20.10
N GLY A 298 18.19 4.39 19.98
CA GLY A 298 17.24 4.64 18.88
C GLY A 298 17.01 3.44 17.97
N PHE A 299 16.01 3.55 17.09
CA PHE A 299 15.65 2.49 16.13
C PHE A 299 16.81 2.18 15.18
N ASN A 300 17.18 0.90 15.09
CA ASN A 300 18.24 0.48 14.19
C ASN A 300 17.69 0.40 12.75
N TRP A 301 18.04 1.39 11.92
CA TRP A 301 17.82 1.38 10.47
C TRP A 301 19.14 1.19 9.70
N ALA A 302 20.20 0.78 10.40
CA ALA A 302 21.57 0.77 9.90
C ALA A 302 21.97 -0.49 9.11
N TYR A 303 21.06 -1.44 8.87
CA TYR A 303 21.34 -2.63 8.03
C TYR A 303 21.76 -2.30 6.60
N ARG A 304 21.60 -1.04 6.17
CA ARG A 304 22.23 -0.45 4.98
C ARG A 304 23.73 -0.73 4.88
N ASN A 305 24.45 -0.77 6.01
CA ASN A 305 25.91 -0.73 6.01
C ASN A 305 26.59 -2.00 5.49
N HIS A 306 25.93 -3.16 5.50
CA HIS A 306 26.60 -4.43 5.23
C HIS A 306 26.54 -4.89 3.77
N THR A 307 25.53 -4.50 2.99
CA THR A 307 25.28 -5.15 1.69
C THR A 307 25.60 -4.29 0.46
N TYR A 308 25.67 -2.95 0.55
CA TYR A 308 25.78 -2.09 -0.65
C TYR A 308 26.85 -0.98 -0.60
N ARG A 309 27.72 -0.93 0.43
CA ARG A 309 28.85 0.01 0.44
C ARG A 309 29.79 -0.14 -0.76
N ASN A 310 29.77 -1.29 -1.45
CA ASN A 310 30.67 -1.59 -2.56
C ASN A 310 30.07 -1.37 -3.96
N GLN A 311 28.80 -0.97 -4.08
CA GLN A 311 28.20 -0.75 -5.41
C GLN A 311 27.86 0.73 -5.60
N SER A 312 28.12 1.23 -6.82
CA SER A 312 27.95 2.61 -7.31
C SER A 312 26.50 3.11 -7.36
N TRP A 313 25.62 2.55 -6.52
CA TRP A 313 24.23 2.91 -6.51
C TRP A 313 24.03 4.32 -5.96
N PRO A 314 23.21 5.14 -6.63
CA PRO A 314 22.90 6.48 -6.17
C PRO A 314 22.25 6.43 -4.78
N TYR A 315 22.95 6.96 -3.78
CA TYR A 315 22.45 7.08 -2.42
C TYR A 315 21.85 8.46 -2.18
N LEU A 316 20.77 8.51 -1.40
CA LEU A 316 20.28 9.79 -0.89
C LEU A 316 21.32 10.38 0.07
N GLU A 317 21.80 11.59 -0.19
CA GLU A 317 22.68 12.29 0.73
C GLU A 317 21.93 12.70 2.01
N GLY A 318 22.63 12.69 3.15
CA GLY A 318 22.09 13.11 4.45
C GLY A 318 22.13 12.03 5.53
N ASN A 319 22.35 12.47 6.78
CA ASN A 319 22.46 11.62 7.97
C ASN A 319 21.18 11.65 8.83
N SER A 320 20.03 12.00 8.23
CA SER A 320 18.77 12.04 8.97
C SER A 320 18.16 10.65 9.11
N LEU A 321 17.46 10.39 10.22
CA LEU A 321 16.70 9.15 10.41
C LEU A 321 15.70 8.90 9.26
N THR A 322 15.03 9.95 8.78
CA THR A 322 14.14 9.90 7.61
C THR A 322 14.88 9.41 6.37
N THR A 323 16.07 9.94 6.10
CA THR A 323 16.92 9.49 4.98
C THR A 323 17.26 8.02 5.12
N HIS A 324 17.62 7.55 6.32
CA HIS A 324 17.90 6.13 6.57
C HIS A 324 16.69 5.23 6.34
N ILE A 325 15.50 5.65 6.77
CA ILE A 325 14.25 4.91 6.56
C ILE A 325 13.91 4.80 5.06
N ILE A 326 14.01 5.91 4.31
CA ILE A 326 13.74 5.92 2.88
C ILE A 326 14.74 5.05 2.13
N GLN A 327 16.02 5.12 2.49
CA GLN A 327 17.05 4.27 1.91
C GLN A 327 16.84 2.78 2.24
N ALA A 328 16.42 2.45 3.45
CA ALA A 328 16.09 1.09 3.83
C ALA A 328 14.91 0.54 3.00
N ALA A 329 13.88 1.36 2.79
CA ALA A 329 12.74 1.01 1.93
C ALA A 329 13.16 0.80 0.47
N LEU A 330 13.99 1.70 -0.07
CA LEU A 330 14.53 1.59 -1.42
C LEU A 330 15.38 0.31 -1.57
N HIS A 331 16.29 0.08 -0.62
CA HIS A 331 17.15 -1.11 -0.60
C HIS A 331 16.31 -2.40 -0.61
N ASN A 332 15.40 -2.60 0.33
CA ASN A 332 14.58 -3.83 0.35
C ASN A 332 13.73 -3.98 -0.91
N THR A 333 13.28 -2.88 -1.51
CA THR A 333 12.56 -2.94 -2.77
C THR A 333 13.43 -3.44 -3.92
N LEU A 334 14.67 -2.96 -4.02
CA LEU A 334 15.57 -3.31 -5.12
C LEU A 334 16.23 -4.68 -4.95
N VAL A 335 16.49 -5.09 -3.71
CA VAL A 335 17.29 -6.29 -3.41
C VAL A 335 16.43 -7.52 -3.19
N SER A 336 15.28 -7.36 -2.55
CA SER A 336 14.40 -8.47 -2.24
C SER A 336 13.14 -8.43 -3.09
N PHE A 337 12.36 -7.34 -3.06
CA PHE A 337 11.07 -7.27 -3.78
C PHE A 337 11.22 -7.42 -5.30
N LEU A 338 12.01 -6.58 -5.96
CA LEU A 338 12.05 -6.53 -7.42
C LEU A 338 12.59 -7.84 -8.03
N PRO A 339 13.72 -8.42 -7.57
CA PRO A 339 14.27 -9.64 -8.16
C PRO A 339 13.34 -10.84 -8.00
N THR A 340 12.75 -11.01 -6.81
CA THR A 340 11.82 -12.13 -6.58
C THR A 340 10.50 -11.93 -7.32
N THR A 341 10.02 -10.69 -7.51
CA THR A 341 8.86 -10.40 -8.36
C THR A 341 9.14 -10.72 -9.82
N ILE A 342 10.28 -10.29 -10.38
CA ILE A 342 10.68 -10.62 -11.76
C ILE A 342 10.78 -12.14 -11.93
N HIS A 343 11.39 -12.84 -10.97
CA HIS A 343 11.47 -14.30 -11.01
C HIS A 343 10.08 -14.95 -11.05
N SER A 344 9.15 -14.53 -10.18
CA SER A 344 7.78 -15.04 -10.19
C SER A 344 7.04 -14.73 -11.50
N LEU A 345 7.23 -13.53 -12.06
CA LEU A 345 6.63 -13.13 -13.34
C LEU A 345 7.16 -13.95 -14.51
N ASN A 346 8.46 -14.24 -14.53
CA ASN A 346 9.07 -15.12 -15.53
C ASN A 346 8.50 -16.54 -15.44
N ASN A 347 8.41 -17.09 -14.23
CA ASN A 347 7.81 -18.41 -14.04
C ASN A 347 6.33 -18.41 -14.48
N LEU A 348 5.60 -17.31 -14.23
CA LEU A 348 4.19 -17.17 -14.61
C LEU A 348 3.99 -17.22 -16.13
N GLN A 349 4.89 -16.60 -16.89
CA GLN A 349 4.89 -16.67 -18.36
C GLN A 349 5.20 -18.07 -18.89
N MET A 350 6.11 -18.78 -18.22
CA MET A 350 6.50 -20.14 -18.62
C MET A 350 5.41 -21.19 -18.31
N THR A 351 4.53 -20.90 -17.35
CA THR A 351 3.47 -21.82 -16.94
C THR A 351 2.44 -22.04 -18.06
N LEU A 352 2.30 -23.28 -18.53
CA LEU A 352 1.29 -23.64 -19.52
C LEU A 352 -0.13 -23.32 -19.00
N GLY A 353 -0.93 -22.70 -19.86
CA GLY A 353 -2.33 -22.36 -19.58
C GLY A 353 -2.55 -21.02 -18.88
N THR A 354 -1.52 -20.24 -18.53
CA THR A 354 -1.73 -18.85 -18.06
C THR A 354 -2.02 -17.87 -19.18
N ARG A 355 -1.65 -18.21 -20.41
CA ARG A 355 -1.66 -17.32 -21.58
C ARG A 355 -3.04 -16.76 -21.94
N HIS A 356 -4.10 -17.48 -21.64
CA HIS A 356 -5.49 -17.07 -21.96
C HIS A 356 -6.23 -16.50 -20.76
N LYS A 357 -5.53 -16.23 -19.66
CA LYS A 357 -6.13 -15.77 -18.41
C LYS A 357 -6.02 -14.27 -18.28
N ILE A 358 -7.00 -13.67 -17.62
CA ILE A 358 -6.95 -12.26 -17.28
C ILE A 358 -6.09 -12.12 -16.02
N LEU A 359 -4.91 -11.53 -16.18
CA LEU A 359 -3.99 -11.25 -15.10
C LEU A 359 -4.11 -9.79 -14.70
N VAL A 360 -4.45 -9.54 -13.44
CA VAL A 360 -4.53 -8.19 -12.85
C VAL A 360 -3.61 -8.13 -11.65
N TRP A 361 -2.72 -7.16 -11.64
CA TRP A 361 -1.88 -6.82 -10.49
C TRP A 361 -2.50 -5.66 -9.74
N HIS A 362 -2.94 -5.86 -8.50
CA HIS A 362 -3.38 -4.75 -7.67
C HIS A 362 -2.23 -4.15 -6.87
N SER A 363 -2.26 -2.84 -6.65
CA SER A 363 -1.26 -2.17 -5.83
C SER A 363 -1.43 -2.49 -4.33
N SER A 364 -0.50 -2.03 -3.51
CA SER A 364 -0.64 -2.13 -2.05
C SER A 364 -1.33 -0.92 -1.44
N TRP A 365 -1.91 -1.12 -0.25
CA TRP A 365 -2.52 -0.07 0.54
C TRP A 365 -1.45 0.77 1.25
N TYR A 366 -1.63 2.09 1.24
CA TYR A 366 -0.88 2.99 2.12
C TYR A 366 -1.37 2.85 3.56
N ARG A 367 -0.43 2.88 4.51
CA ARG A 367 -0.71 2.92 5.95
C ARG A 367 -0.91 4.36 6.39
N TYR A 368 -2.02 4.61 7.10
CA TYR A 368 -2.21 5.87 7.78
C TYR A 368 -1.34 5.90 9.04
N PRO A 369 -0.54 6.96 9.28
CA PRO A 369 0.32 7.08 10.47
C PRO A 369 -0.45 7.01 11.79
N GLN A 370 -1.74 7.31 11.76
CA GLN A 370 -2.62 7.28 12.94
C GLN A 370 -3.01 5.85 13.35
N CYS A 371 -2.78 4.87 12.47
CA CYS A 371 -3.18 3.48 12.67
C CYS A 371 -2.06 2.55 13.13
N SER A 372 -0.82 3.03 13.24
CA SER A 372 0.22 2.34 13.99
C SER A 372 -0.16 2.42 15.47
N SER A 373 -0.71 1.32 15.99
CA SER A 373 -1.23 1.18 17.35
C SER A 373 -0.14 1.14 18.41
N ILE A 374 0.91 1.94 18.26
CA ILE A 374 1.79 2.30 19.35
C ILE A 374 0.95 3.23 20.23
N ARG A 375 0.09 2.61 21.03
CA ARG A 375 -0.61 3.22 22.15
C ARG A 375 0.47 3.61 23.13
N SER A 376 1.03 4.77 22.82
CA SER A 376 2.13 5.43 23.50
C SER A 376 1.95 5.28 25.00
N SER A 377 2.77 4.40 25.57
CA SER A 377 3.38 4.73 26.85
C SER A 377 3.96 6.14 26.67
N LYS A 378 3.77 7.04 27.65
CA LYS A 378 3.96 8.50 27.51
C LYS A 378 5.37 8.96 27.05
N ASN A 379 6.30 8.04 26.81
CA ASN A 379 7.71 8.29 26.51
C ASN A 379 8.19 7.88 25.11
N GLU A 380 7.31 7.45 24.19
CA GLU A 380 7.82 6.99 22.89
C GLU A 380 8.29 8.14 21.99
N LEU A 381 9.53 7.98 21.49
CA LEU A 381 10.21 8.84 20.54
C LEU A 381 9.55 8.68 19.18
N TYR A 382 9.09 9.81 18.66
CA TYR A 382 8.65 9.91 17.30
C TYR A 382 9.70 10.69 16.52
N VAL A 383 9.71 10.54 15.20
CA VAL A 383 10.56 11.38 14.37
C VAL A 383 10.07 12.82 14.50
N GLU A 384 10.80 13.64 15.25
CA GLU A 384 10.57 15.07 15.29
C GLU A 384 10.94 15.63 13.93
N ASP A 385 9.95 16.24 13.27
CA ASP A 385 10.18 16.99 12.04
C ASP A 385 11.06 18.19 12.43
N LEU A 386 12.30 18.21 11.92
CA LEU A 386 13.22 19.32 12.05
C LEU A 386 12.71 20.49 11.21
N SER A 387 11.71 21.22 11.72
CA SER A 387 11.34 22.51 11.16
C SER A 387 10.95 23.52 12.24
N GLY A 388 12.00 24.11 12.83
CA GLY A 388 12.01 25.51 13.26
C GLY A 388 11.39 25.84 14.62
N PRO A 389 11.68 27.06 15.13
CA PRO A 389 11.20 27.54 16.42
C PRO A 389 9.73 27.97 16.32
N LEU A 390 8.80 27.00 16.30
CA LEU A 390 7.36 27.25 16.39
C LEU A 390 6.79 26.52 17.62
N PRO A 391 6.33 27.20 18.69
CA PRO A 391 6.22 26.54 19.99
C PRO A 391 4.97 25.66 20.23
N HIS A 392 3.93 25.66 19.38
CA HIS A 392 2.65 25.05 19.79
C HIS A 392 1.90 24.21 18.75
N ILE A 393 2.56 23.77 17.66
CA ILE A 393 1.95 22.76 16.79
C ILE A 393 2.35 21.38 17.36
N PRO A 394 1.40 20.48 17.69
CA PRO A 394 1.75 19.11 18.02
C PRO A 394 2.45 18.52 16.79
N VAL A 395 3.77 18.38 16.90
CA VAL A 395 4.60 17.72 15.89
C VAL A 395 3.85 16.44 15.52
N ARG A 396 3.49 16.27 14.23
CA ARG A 396 2.89 15.02 13.75
C ARG A 396 3.98 13.97 13.60
N ARG A 397 4.47 13.61 14.77
CA ARG A 397 4.93 12.33 15.23
C ARG A 397 4.51 11.20 14.29
N THR A 398 5.40 10.88 13.35
CA THR A 398 5.20 9.79 12.41
C THR A 398 5.88 8.54 12.94
N ASP A 399 5.13 7.45 12.85
CA ASP A 399 5.61 6.10 12.97
C ASP A 399 6.66 5.73 11.88
N PRO A 400 7.93 5.49 12.25
CA PRO A 400 9.00 5.13 11.31
C PRO A 400 8.64 3.98 10.35
N TRP A 401 7.89 2.98 10.84
CA TRP A 401 7.49 1.82 10.03
C TRP A 401 6.41 2.17 9.00
N SER A 402 5.51 3.09 9.31
CA SER A 402 4.56 3.62 8.35
C SER A 402 5.26 4.39 7.24
N LEU A 403 6.29 5.20 7.56
CA LEU A 403 7.13 5.87 6.54
C LEU A 403 7.84 4.84 5.67
N TYR A 404 8.48 3.84 6.27
CA TYR A 404 9.16 2.74 5.57
C TYR A 404 8.20 1.98 4.63
N HIS A 405 7.03 1.59 5.12
CA HIS A 405 6.00 0.89 4.34
C HIS A 405 5.51 1.75 3.17
N ASN A 406 5.10 3.00 3.43
CA ASN A 406 4.54 3.88 2.40
C ASN A 406 5.57 4.25 1.33
N THR A 407 6.84 4.39 1.72
CA THR A 407 7.93 4.61 0.76
C THR A 407 8.08 3.41 -0.18
N GLN A 408 8.02 2.18 0.33
CA GLN A 408 8.01 0.99 -0.51
C GLN A 408 6.79 0.96 -1.44
N VAL A 409 5.56 1.22 -0.95
CA VAL A 409 4.36 1.25 -1.81
C VAL A 409 4.55 2.22 -2.98
N TYR A 410 5.06 3.43 -2.71
CA TYR A 410 5.31 4.42 -3.74
C TYR A 410 6.29 3.91 -4.81
N ILE A 411 7.45 3.41 -4.37
CA ILE A 411 8.49 2.88 -5.27
C ILE A 411 7.95 1.71 -6.09
N GLN A 412 7.31 0.76 -5.43
CA GLN A 412 6.76 -0.45 -6.04
C GLN A 412 5.71 -0.11 -7.08
N ASN A 413 4.77 0.80 -6.80
CA ASN A 413 3.74 1.18 -7.76
C ASN A 413 4.35 1.74 -9.05
N ARG A 414 5.40 2.58 -8.94
CA ARG A 414 6.09 3.13 -10.11
C ARG A 414 6.81 2.04 -10.91
N LEU A 415 7.55 1.17 -10.24
CA LEU A 415 8.25 0.05 -10.87
C LEU A 415 7.29 -0.92 -11.56
N MET A 416 6.20 -1.30 -10.88
CA MET A 416 5.25 -2.29 -11.39
C MET A 416 4.48 -1.76 -12.61
N ARG A 417 4.13 -0.48 -12.67
CA ARG A 417 3.51 0.10 -13.89
C ARG A 417 4.41 0.01 -15.12
N ALA A 418 5.71 0.22 -14.95
CA ALA A 418 6.67 0.10 -16.04
C ALA A 418 6.92 -1.37 -16.42
N LEU A 419 6.91 -2.27 -15.44
CA LEU A 419 7.28 -3.68 -15.62
C LEU A 419 6.12 -4.54 -16.16
N LEU A 420 4.93 -4.45 -15.57
CA LEU A 420 3.83 -5.40 -15.78
C LEU A 420 3.25 -5.46 -17.21
N PRO A 421 3.14 -4.36 -17.97
CA PRO A 421 2.62 -4.43 -19.34
C PRO A 421 3.43 -5.37 -20.24
N ARG A 422 4.73 -5.53 -19.96
CA ARG A 422 5.62 -6.47 -20.68
C ARG A 422 5.25 -7.93 -20.44
N TYR A 423 4.59 -8.21 -19.32
CA TYR A 423 4.08 -9.52 -18.95
C TYR A 423 2.62 -9.73 -19.36
N GLY A 424 1.99 -8.75 -20.02
CA GLY A 424 0.56 -8.80 -20.36
C GLY A 424 -0.34 -8.71 -19.12
N ILE A 425 0.16 -8.12 -18.03
CA ILE A 425 -0.56 -7.98 -16.76
C ILE A 425 -1.04 -6.55 -16.62
N ALA A 426 -2.35 -6.37 -16.38
CA ALA A 426 -2.91 -5.05 -16.13
C ALA A 426 -2.61 -4.61 -14.70
N PHE A 427 -2.21 -3.35 -14.49
CA PHE A 427 -2.00 -2.80 -13.17
C PHE A 427 -3.26 -2.07 -12.69
N LEU A 428 -3.67 -2.34 -11.45
CA LEU A 428 -4.85 -1.75 -10.83
C LEU A 428 -4.43 -0.98 -9.57
N PRO A 429 -4.36 0.36 -9.62
CA PRO A 429 -3.94 1.15 -8.48
C PRO A 429 -4.97 1.10 -7.35
N MET A 430 -4.49 0.84 -6.14
CA MET A 430 -5.24 1.07 -4.91
C MET A 430 -5.13 2.55 -4.58
N VAL A 431 -6.16 3.28 -4.95
CA VAL A 431 -6.33 4.63 -4.44
C VAL A 431 -6.56 4.51 -2.92
N PRO A 432 -5.89 5.29 -2.07
CA PRO A 432 -6.27 5.44 -0.66
C PRO A 432 -7.48 6.36 -0.56
N GLY A 433 -8.45 5.98 0.27
CA GLY A 433 -9.74 6.67 0.36
C GLY A 433 -9.54 8.12 0.75
N ASN A 434 -9.85 9.03 -0.17
CA ASN A 434 -9.89 10.44 0.13
C ASN A 434 -11.18 10.68 0.95
N LYS A 435 -11.07 11.28 2.16
CA LYS A 435 -12.11 11.54 3.19
C LYS A 435 -12.09 10.49 4.32
N ASP A 436 -11.81 10.81 5.57
CA ASP A 436 -12.29 11.94 6.37
C ASP A 436 -11.31 12.12 7.56
N HIS A 437 -10.88 13.35 7.89
CA HIS A 437 -9.95 13.59 9.01
C HIS A 437 -10.53 13.15 10.38
N THR A 438 -11.82 12.84 10.44
CA THR A 438 -12.56 12.32 11.59
C THR A 438 -12.37 10.80 11.80
N LEU A 439 -11.94 10.05 10.76
CA LEU A 439 -11.75 8.59 10.81
C LEU A 439 -10.46 8.16 11.53
N GLY A 440 -9.54 9.09 11.78
CA GLY A 440 -8.29 8.87 12.51
C GLY A 440 -8.46 8.34 13.94
N ARG A 441 -9.67 8.42 14.52
CA ARG A 441 -9.95 7.86 15.86
C ARG A 441 -10.35 6.38 15.85
N ASN A 442 -10.67 5.80 14.69
CA ASN A 442 -11.24 4.46 14.57
C ASN A 442 -10.37 3.49 13.77
N CYS A 443 -9.04 3.60 13.85
CA CYS A 443 -8.12 2.63 13.24
C CYS A 443 -8.35 1.17 13.70
N GLN A 444 -9.10 0.94 14.78
CA GLN A 444 -9.51 -0.40 15.25
C GLN A 444 -10.98 -0.75 14.99
N LYS A 445 -11.81 0.18 14.53
CA LYS A 445 -13.23 -0.07 14.27
C LYS A 445 -13.52 0.22 12.81
N GLY A 446 -13.35 -0.79 11.96
CA GLY A 446 -13.75 -0.80 10.53
C GLY A 446 -15.26 -0.64 10.29
N LYS A 447 -15.94 0.20 11.07
CA LYS A 447 -17.35 0.53 10.96
C LYS A 447 -17.46 1.92 10.32
N GLY A 448 -17.55 2.00 8.99
CA GLY A 448 -18.08 3.19 8.32
C GLY A 448 -17.44 3.57 6.97
N SER A 449 -16.11 3.52 6.83
CA SER A 449 -15.43 4.12 5.66
C SER A 449 -15.01 3.14 4.56
N GLY A 450 -15.12 1.82 4.79
CA GLY A 450 -14.72 0.81 3.80
C GLY A 450 -15.46 0.93 2.46
N ASN A 451 -16.72 1.37 2.49
CA ASN A 451 -17.62 1.29 1.35
C ASN A 451 -17.18 2.12 0.13
N ILE A 452 -16.61 3.32 0.32
CA ILE A 452 -16.30 4.20 -0.83
C ILE A 452 -15.11 3.65 -1.62
N LEU A 453 -14.06 3.26 -0.91
CA LEU A 453 -12.83 2.77 -1.54
C LEU A 453 -13.04 1.44 -2.25
N GLU A 454 -13.82 0.59 -1.61
CA GLU A 454 -14.31 -0.67 -2.15
C GLU A 454 -15.10 -0.46 -3.45
N ILE A 455 -16.03 0.50 -3.48
CA ILE A 455 -16.81 0.82 -4.68
C ILE A 455 -15.92 1.27 -5.85
N HIS A 456 -14.97 2.18 -5.61
CA HIS A 456 -14.10 2.67 -6.69
C HIS A 456 -13.19 1.58 -7.24
N PHE A 457 -12.60 0.79 -6.35
CA PHE A 457 -11.75 -0.33 -6.76
C PHE A 457 -12.57 -1.37 -7.54
N LEU A 458 -13.75 -1.74 -7.04
CA LEU A 458 -14.61 -2.72 -7.68
C LEU A 458 -15.10 -2.23 -9.06
N LYS A 459 -15.47 -0.95 -9.19
CA LYS A 459 -15.78 -0.34 -10.49
C LYS A 459 -14.61 -0.42 -11.48
N ALA A 460 -13.42 -0.03 -11.03
CA ALA A 460 -12.22 -0.05 -11.87
C ALA A 460 -11.87 -1.49 -12.30
N PHE A 461 -12.02 -2.46 -11.39
CA PHE A 461 -11.85 -3.88 -11.69
C PHE A 461 -12.88 -4.37 -12.71
N ILE A 462 -14.18 -4.09 -12.53
CA ILE A 462 -15.23 -4.51 -13.47
C ILE A 462 -14.97 -3.93 -14.85
N ALA A 463 -14.66 -2.63 -14.93
CA ALA A 463 -14.33 -1.98 -16.18
C ALA A 463 -13.13 -2.64 -16.88
N LEU A 464 -12.07 -2.93 -16.12
CA LEU A 464 -10.89 -3.64 -16.61
C LEU A 464 -11.23 -5.05 -17.12
N VAL A 465 -11.99 -5.84 -16.36
CA VAL A 465 -12.34 -7.21 -16.76
C VAL A 465 -13.25 -7.21 -17.97
N LYS A 466 -14.27 -6.35 -18.03
CA LYS A 466 -15.12 -6.20 -19.22
C LYS A 466 -14.30 -5.87 -20.46
N TYR A 467 -13.38 -4.94 -20.31
CA TYR A 467 -12.47 -4.55 -21.38
C TYR A 467 -11.58 -5.70 -21.85
N MET A 468 -11.06 -6.51 -20.93
CA MET A 468 -10.23 -7.68 -21.24
C MET A 468 -11.03 -8.87 -21.78
N LEU A 469 -12.33 -8.96 -21.50
CA LEU A 469 -13.25 -9.99 -22.02
C LEU A 469 -13.90 -9.63 -23.36
N SER A 470 -13.73 -8.40 -23.85
CA SER A 470 -14.41 -7.95 -25.07
C SER A 470 -14.00 -8.82 -26.29
N PRO A 471 -14.97 -9.34 -27.07
CA PRO A 471 -14.70 -10.23 -28.21
C PRO A 471 -13.87 -9.57 -29.31
N GLU A 472 -13.83 -8.24 -29.38
CA GLU A 472 -12.94 -7.49 -30.29
C GLU A 472 -11.44 -7.76 -30.05
N ARG A 473 -11.09 -8.51 -28.99
CA ARG A 473 -9.71 -8.87 -28.62
C ARG A 473 -9.46 -10.37 -28.53
N SER A 474 -10.40 -11.22 -28.97
CA SER A 474 -10.03 -12.62 -29.22
C SER A 474 -9.10 -12.64 -30.43
N PRO A 475 -7.86 -13.13 -30.30
CA PRO A 475 -6.87 -13.12 -31.38
C PRO A 475 -7.32 -13.88 -32.63
#